data_AF-A0A7V2VK70-F1
#
_entry.id   AF-A0A7V2VK70-F1
#
_cell.length_a   1.000
_cell.length_b   1.000
_cell.length_c   1.000
_cell.angle_alpha   90.00
_cell.angle_beta   90.00
_cell.angle_gamma   90.00
#
_symmetry.space_group_name_H-M   'P 1'
#
loop_
_entity.id
_entity.type
_entity.pdbx_description
1 polymer ?
#
loop_
_entity_poly.entity_id
_entity_poly.type
_entity_poly.pdbx_seq_one_letter_code
_entity_poly.pdbx_strand_id
1 'polypeptide(L)'
;MRSEDYRRLLSTVNDETVCILGHTRMPTKGDPLRNVNNHPLRTEHVVGIHNGVISNDDELFARLGLPRAGEVDSEIAFRLLDTVDPIQSDGRYPKLLEETTRLLEGTYAILAVDLRRPTGLLAMKRLRPLCLHYEPAWKALFFSSRYLFLRRAFGRAVVTEALESGYGYYFDALRLPELGNRPVFTFPLPDGNGAGKACSGRYQDGTTDRPA
;
A
#
# COMPACT_ATOMS: atom_id res chain seq x y z
N MET A 1 16.96 27.28 -4.59
CA MET A 1 15.66 27.98 -4.78
C MET A 1 14.64 26.94 -5.23
N ARG A 2 13.44 26.89 -4.64
CA ARG A 2 12.39 25.94 -5.06
C ARG A 2 11.86 26.34 -6.46
N SER A 3 11.46 25.39 -7.30
CA SER A 3 10.91 25.67 -8.64
C SER A 3 9.51 26.31 -8.56
N GLU A 4 9.06 26.95 -9.63
CA GLU A 4 7.69 27.48 -9.72
C GLU A 4 6.65 26.37 -9.62
N ASP A 5 6.84 25.27 -10.33
CA ASP A 5 5.98 24.08 -10.27
C ASP A 5 5.84 23.53 -8.85
N TYR A 6 6.94 23.51 -8.08
CA TYR A 6 6.91 23.07 -6.70
C TYR A 6 6.07 24.00 -5.82
N ARG A 7 6.17 25.32 -6.01
CA ARG A 7 5.33 26.28 -5.29
C ARG A 7 3.87 26.13 -5.67
N ARG A 8 3.59 25.91 -6.96
CA ARG A 8 2.23 25.67 -7.48
C ARG A 8 1.62 24.43 -6.84
N LEU A 9 2.35 23.33 -6.79
CA LEU A 9 1.91 22.10 -6.12
C LEU A 9 1.63 22.35 -4.63
N LEU A 10 2.52 23.06 -3.93
CA LEU A 10 2.28 23.36 -2.52
C LEU A 10 1.05 24.24 -2.29
N SER A 11 0.71 25.12 -3.24
CA SER A 11 -0.51 25.95 -3.14
C SER A 11 -1.80 25.16 -3.28
N THR A 12 -1.75 23.91 -3.77
CA THR A 12 -2.94 23.04 -3.84
C THR A 12 -3.20 22.27 -2.54
N VAL A 13 -2.27 22.30 -1.59
CA VAL A 13 -2.43 21.65 -0.28
C VAL A 13 -3.24 22.56 0.63
N ASN A 14 -4.33 22.03 1.17
CA ASN A 14 -5.28 22.75 2.02
C ASN A 14 -5.88 21.81 3.09
N ASP A 15 -6.85 22.30 3.86
CA ASP A 15 -7.49 21.55 4.95
C ASP A 15 -8.33 20.35 4.48
N GLU A 16 -8.63 20.26 3.17
CA GLU A 16 -9.32 19.11 2.56
C GLU A 16 -8.33 18.03 2.09
N THR A 17 -7.02 18.29 2.16
CA THR A 17 -5.99 17.34 1.71
C THR A 17 -5.86 16.18 2.69
N VAL A 18 -6.21 14.97 2.24
CA VAL A 18 -6.19 13.77 3.08
C VAL A 18 -4.87 13.01 3.00
N CYS A 19 -4.20 13.04 1.84
CA CYS A 19 -2.97 12.28 1.62
C CYS A 19 -1.98 13.05 0.73
N ILE A 20 -0.70 12.94 1.05
CA ILE A 20 0.41 13.42 0.23
C ILE A 20 1.36 12.25 0.01
N LEU A 21 1.58 11.89 -1.25
CA LEU A 21 2.55 10.88 -1.66
C LEU A 21 3.71 11.53 -2.38
N GLY A 22 4.93 11.28 -1.91
CA GLY A 22 6.16 11.75 -2.52
C GLY A 22 7.14 10.61 -2.76
N HIS A 23 7.84 10.64 -3.90
CA HIS A 23 8.80 9.61 -4.24
C HIS A 23 9.99 10.17 -5.04
N THR A 24 11.18 9.68 -4.74
CA THR A 24 12.38 9.88 -5.56
C THR A 24 12.75 8.55 -6.19
N ARG A 25 12.65 8.44 -7.52
CA ARG A 25 12.83 7.17 -8.23
C ARG A 25 14.31 6.93 -8.55
N MET A 26 14.81 5.76 -8.16
CA MET A 26 16.01 5.15 -8.73
C MET A 26 15.55 4.08 -9.73
N PRO A 27 15.73 4.27 -11.05
CA PRO A 27 15.14 3.38 -12.05
C PRO A 27 15.70 1.95 -11.99
N THR A 28 14.82 0.96 -11.99
CA THR A 28 15.15 -0.48 -12.13
C THR A 28 14.60 -1.05 -13.44
N LYS A 29 13.41 -0.59 -13.87
CA LYS A 29 12.74 -0.94 -15.14
C LYS A 29 12.09 0.33 -15.71
N GLY A 30 12.20 0.55 -17.03
CA GLY A 30 11.61 1.70 -17.74
C GLY A 30 12.41 3.00 -17.72
N ASP A 31 12.35 3.77 -18.81
CA ASP A 31 13.12 5.01 -18.99
C ASP A 31 12.71 6.11 -17.97
N PRO A 32 13.65 6.69 -17.18
CA PRO A 32 13.37 7.83 -16.29
C PRO A 32 12.93 9.12 -16.98
N LEU A 33 13.25 9.31 -18.27
CA LEU A 33 12.86 10.51 -19.02
C LEU A 33 11.37 10.48 -19.40
N ARG A 34 10.74 9.31 -19.36
CA ARG A 34 9.31 9.15 -19.57
C ARG A 34 8.56 9.36 -18.26
N ASN A 35 7.85 10.48 -18.14
CA ASN A 35 7.10 10.83 -16.93
C ASN A 35 6.08 9.76 -16.49
N VAL A 36 5.51 8.98 -17.42
CA VAL A 36 4.61 7.86 -17.08
C VAL A 36 5.28 6.78 -16.22
N ASN A 37 6.62 6.71 -16.20
CA ASN A 37 7.39 5.78 -15.37
C ASN A 37 7.76 6.38 -14.00
N ASN A 38 7.44 7.64 -13.73
CA ASN A 38 7.88 8.35 -12.53
C ASN A 38 6.75 8.41 -11.50
N HIS A 39 7.05 7.95 -10.28
CA HIS A 39 6.11 7.93 -9.17
C HIS A 39 5.85 9.35 -8.61
N PRO A 40 4.65 9.62 -8.06
CA PRO A 40 3.50 8.72 -7.92
C PRO A 40 2.89 8.31 -9.27
N LEU A 41 2.62 7.02 -9.41
CA LEU A 41 1.86 6.54 -10.57
C LEU A 41 0.38 6.73 -10.30
N ARG A 42 -0.34 7.06 -11.36
CA ARG A 42 -1.79 7.18 -11.34
C ARG A 42 -2.38 6.28 -12.42
N THR A 43 -3.26 5.39 -12.00
CA THR A 43 -4.13 4.61 -12.88
C THR A 43 -5.51 5.29 -12.92
N GLU A 44 -6.61 4.57 -13.15
CA GLU A 44 -7.92 5.22 -13.27
C GLU A 44 -8.40 5.79 -11.93
N HIS A 45 -8.32 4.97 -10.88
CA HIS A 45 -8.81 5.34 -9.55
C HIS A 45 -7.70 5.32 -8.50
N VAL A 46 -6.59 4.63 -8.74
CA VAL A 46 -5.52 4.48 -7.76
C VAL A 46 -4.34 5.41 -8.05
N VAL A 47 -3.83 6.04 -6.98
CA VAL A 47 -2.56 6.75 -6.98
C VAL A 47 -1.63 6.06 -5.99
N GLY A 48 -0.40 5.78 -6.40
CA GLY A 48 0.52 5.07 -5.52
C GLY A 48 2.01 5.27 -5.80
N ILE A 49 2.80 4.91 -4.79
CA ILE A 49 4.26 4.91 -4.83
C ILE A 49 4.80 3.53 -4.47
N HIS A 50 5.94 3.17 -5.07
CA HIS A 50 6.56 1.87 -4.90
C HIS A 50 8.07 2.01 -4.80
N ASN A 51 8.67 1.27 -3.86
CA ASN A 51 10.11 1.05 -3.78
C ASN A 51 10.40 -0.45 -3.72
N GLY A 52 11.25 -0.93 -4.62
CA GLY A 52 11.60 -2.34 -4.72
C GLY A 52 11.43 -2.85 -6.15
N VAL A 53 11.08 -4.14 -6.27
CA VAL A 53 10.82 -4.83 -7.53
C VAL A 53 9.63 -5.78 -7.35
N ILE A 54 8.66 -5.69 -8.25
CA ILE A 54 7.63 -6.71 -8.48
C ILE A 54 8.13 -7.63 -9.59
N SER A 55 8.46 -8.88 -9.27
CA SER A 55 9.21 -9.76 -10.17
C SER A 55 8.37 -10.45 -11.24
N ASN A 56 7.05 -10.53 -11.03
CA ASN A 56 6.11 -11.20 -11.93
C ASN A 56 5.17 -10.22 -12.66
N ASP A 57 5.57 -8.95 -12.80
CA ASP A 57 4.72 -7.92 -13.41
C ASP A 57 4.32 -8.24 -14.86
N ASP A 58 5.28 -8.66 -15.70
CA ASP A 58 5.03 -9.00 -17.10
C ASP A 58 4.08 -10.20 -17.24
N GLU A 59 4.26 -11.22 -16.39
CA GLU A 59 3.39 -12.39 -16.34
C GLU A 59 1.96 -11.99 -15.96
N LEU A 60 1.80 -11.18 -14.92
CA LEU A 60 0.49 -10.73 -14.45
C LEU A 60 -0.22 -9.85 -15.48
N PHE A 61 0.49 -8.94 -16.15
CA PHE A 61 -0.09 -8.16 -17.25
C PHE A 61 -0.58 -9.07 -18.39
N ALA A 62 0.24 -10.04 -18.81
CA ALA A 62 -0.13 -10.98 -19.87
C ALA A 62 -1.31 -11.88 -19.46
N ARG A 63 -1.30 -12.41 -18.23
CA ARG A 63 -2.30 -13.35 -17.72
C ARG A 63 -3.65 -12.70 -17.45
N LEU A 64 -3.66 -11.46 -16.98
CA LEU A 64 -4.88 -10.75 -16.57
C LEU A 64 -5.44 -9.81 -17.65
N GLY A 65 -4.66 -9.53 -18.71
CA GLY A 65 -5.08 -8.62 -19.78
C GLY A 65 -5.31 -7.18 -19.31
N LEU A 66 -4.64 -6.77 -18.22
CA LEU A 66 -4.79 -5.43 -17.66
C LEU A 66 -4.09 -4.39 -18.55
N PRO A 67 -4.64 -3.17 -18.66
CA PRO A 67 -4.00 -2.08 -19.40
C PRO A 67 -2.66 -1.70 -18.77
N ARG A 68 -1.67 -1.42 -19.62
CA ARG A 68 -0.32 -1.00 -19.22
C ARG A 68 0.06 0.27 -19.98
N ALA A 69 0.37 1.34 -19.24
CA ALA A 69 0.72 2.65 -19.80
C ALA A 69 2.23 2.92 -19.76
N GLY A 70 2.89 2.49 -18.69
CA GLY A 70 4.32 2.61 -18.47
C GLY A 70 5.05 1.28 -18.61
N GLU A 71 6.36 1.35 -18.47
CA GLU A 71 7.26 0.19 -18.57
C GLU A 71 7.60 -0.39 -17.19
N VAL A 72 7.33 0.37 -16.13
CA VAL A 72 7.65 0.02 -14.76
C VAL A 72 6.86 -1.20 -14.27
N ASP A 73 7.50 -1.95 -13.39
CA ASP A 73 6.95 -3.12 -12.72
C ASP A 73 5.84 -2.74 -11.74
N SER A 74 5.97 -1.60 -11.06
CA SER A 74 5.01 -1.14 -10.06
C SER A 74 3.60 -0.86 -10.60
N GLU A 75 3.43 -0.62 -11.90
CA GLU A 75 2.11 -0.33 -12.46
C GLU A 75 1.13 -1.49 -12.23
N ILE A 76 1.60 -2.75 -12.26
CA ILE A 76 0.72 -3.91 -12.08
C ILE A 76 0.01 -3.87 -10.73
N ALA A 77 0.68 -3.44 -9.66
CA ALA A 77 0.09 -3.36 -8.34
C ALA A 77 -1.08 -2.36 -8.32
N PHE A 78 -0.90 -1.20 -8.94
CA PHE A 78 -1.95 -0.17 -8.97
C PHE A 78 -3.11 -0.56 -9.89
N ARG A 79 -2.82 -1.24 -11.01
CA ARG A 79 -3.85 -1.80 -11.90
C ARG A 79 -4.66 -2.89 -11.24
N LEU A 80 -4.03 -3.76 -10.45
CA LEU A 80 -4.73 -4.75 -9.65
C LEU A 80 -5.68 -4.08 -8.64
N LEU A 81 -5.20 -3.08 -7.91
CA LEU A 81 -6.02 -2.33 -6.95
C LEU A 81 -7.20 -1.61 -7.61
N ASP A 82 -7.02 -1.04 -8.79
CA ASP A 82 -8.10 -0.41 -9.58
C ASP A 82 -9.28 -1.34 -9.83
N THR A 83 -9.05 -2.65 -9.96
CA THR A 83 -10.12 -3.63 -10.22
C THR A 83 -11.05 -3.85 -9.03
N VAL A 84 -10.67 -3.38 -7.84
CA VAL A 84 -11.48 -3.52 -6.63
C VAL A 84 -12.21 -2.21 -6.35
N ASP A 85 -13.53 -2.21 -6.46
CA ASP A 85 -14.35 -1.01 -6.20
C ASP A 85 -14.74 -0.90 -4.72
N PRO A 86 -14.28 0.13 -3.97
CA PRO A 86 -14.59 0.29 -2.56
C PRO A 86 -16.07 0.56 -2.26
N ILE A 87 -16.84 1.08 -3.22
CA ILE A 87 -18.26 1.41 -3.09
C ILE A 87 -19.10 0.14 -3.21
N GLN A 88 -18.74 -0.74 -4.15
CA GLN A 88 -19.45 -2.01 -4.39
C GLN A 88 -18.99 -3.16 -3.49
N SER A 89 -17.99 -2.94 -2.64
CA SER A 89 -17.37 -3.99 -1.83
C SER A 89 -18.17 -4.46 -0.61
N ASP A 90 -19.29 -3.84 -0.27
CA ASP A 90 -20.15 -4.18 0.88
C ASP A 90 -19.36 -4.47 2.19
N GLY A 91 -18.46 -3.55 2.55
CA GLY A 91 -17.60 -3.68 3.73
C GLY A 91 -16.42 -4.65 3.60
N ARG A 92 -16.35 -5.44 2.52
CA ARG A 92 -15.27 -6.40 2.24
C ARG A 92 -14.06 -5.79 1.55
N TYR A 93 -14.00 -4.46 1.40
CA TYR A 93 -12.97 -3.80 0.59
C TYR A 93 -11.53 -4.20 0.99
N PRO A 94 -11.10 -4.10 2.26
CA PRO A 94 -9.75 -4.54 2.63
C PRO A 94 -9.48 -6.03 2.36
N LYS A 95 -10.51 -6.87 2.44
CA LYS A 95 -10.41 -8.31 2.15
C LYS A 95 -10.22 -8.58 0.66
N LEU A 96 -10.91 -7.83 -0.20
CA LEU A 96 -10.72 -7.91 -1.64
C LEU A 96 -9.34 -7.36 -2.06
N LEU A 97 -8.84 -6.31 -1.38
CA LEU A 97 -7.46 -5.86 -1.57
C LEU A 97 -6.45 -6.96 -1.22
N GLU A 98 -6.65 -7.67 -0.11
CA GLU A 98 -5.83 -8.84 0.25
C GLU A 98 -5.86 -9.90 -0.87
N GLU A 99 -7.05 -10.32 -1.29
CA GLU A 99 -7.23 -11.36 -2.31
C GLU A 99 -6.53 -11.01 -3.64
N THR A 100 -6.70 -9.76 -4.08
CA THR A 100 -6.14 -9.27 -5.34
C THR A 100 -4.62 -9.08 -5.28
N THR A 101 -4.08 -8.64 -4.14
CA THR A 101 -2.63 -8.35 -4.00
C THR A 101 -1.79 -9.59 -3.70
N ARG A 102 -2.40 -10.73 -3.34
CA ARG A 102 -1.69 -12.01 -3.16
C ARG A 102 -0.96 -12.50 -4.40
N LEU A 103 -1.33 -12.00 -5.59
CA LEU A 103 -0.68 -12.35 -6.84
C LEU A 103 0.74 -11.76 -6.98
N LEU A 104 1.10 -10.76 -6.17
CA LEU A 104 2.34 -10.01 -6.32
C LEU A 104 3.56 -10.75 -5.77
N GLU A 105 4.60 -10.94 -6.59
CA GLU A 105 5.89 -11.52 -6.21
C GLU A 105 7.03 -10.49 -6.25
N GLY A 106 8.14 -10.76 -5.56
CA GLY A 106 9.29 -9.83 -5.46
C GLY A 106 9.49 -9.18 -4.08
N THR A 107 10.16 -8.03 -4.01
CA THR A 107 10.44 -7.32 -2.75
C THR A 107 10.04 -5.86 -2.88
N TYR A 108 9.11 -5.37 -2.08
CA TYR A 108 8.53 -4.05 -2.27
C TYR A 108 8.07 -3.37 -0.99
N ALA A 109 8.00 -2.05 -1.03
CA ALA A 109 7.19 -1.22 -0.16
C ALA A 109 6.25 -0.39 -1.04
N ILE A 110 4.95 -0.52 -0.84
CA ILE A 110 3.91 0.14 -1.64
C ILE A 110 3.04 0.98 -0.71
N LEU A 111 2.75 2.21 -1.11
CA LEU A 111 1.66 3.02 -0.55
C LEU A 111 0.71 3.38 -1.69
N ALA A 112 -0.58 3.12 -1.51
CA ALA A 112 -1.60 3.38 -2.52
C ALA A 112 -2.89 3.92 -1.90
N VAL A 113 -3.51 4.88 -2.60
CA VAL A 113 -4.81 5.48 -2.26
C VAL A 113 -5.74 5.27 -3.44
N ASP A 114 -6.95 4.79 -3.17
CA ASP A 114 -8.04 4.80 -4.14
C ASP A 114 -8.79 6.13 -4.01
N LEU A 115 -8.86 6.89 -5.09
CA LEU A 115 -9.51 8.21 -5.16
C LEU A 115 -11.03 8.14 -4.95
N ARG A 116 -11.65 6.97 -5.11
CA ARG A 116 -13.06 6.72 -4.75
C ARG A 116 -13.26 6.58 -3.24
N ARG A 117 -12.18 6.29 -2.49
CA ARG A 117 -12.15 6.23 -1.02
C ARG A 117 -10.89 6.93 -0.49
N PRO A 118 -10.80 8.27 -0.59
CA PRO A 118 -9.55 9.02 -0.41
C PRO A 118 -9.02 9.03 1.03
N THR A 119 -9.81 8.59 2.01
CA THR A 119 -9.36 8.41 3.41
C THR A 119 -8.61 7.11 3.63
N GLY A 120 -8.75 6.14 2.72
CA GLY A 120 -8.10 4.85 2.78
C GLY A 120 -6.67 4.90 2.26
N LEU A 121 -5.73 4.35 3.03
CA LEU A 121 -4.35 4.13 2.59
C LEU A 121 -4.01 2.64 2.73
N LEU A 122 -3.70 2.00 1.62
CA LEU A 122 -3.08 0.68 1.63
C LEU A 122 -1.56 0.85 1.70
N ALA A 123 -0.95 0.25 2.71
CA ALA A 123 0.50 0.09 2.83
C ALA A 123 0.86 -1.40 2.77
N MET A 124 1.72 -1.80 1.84
CA MET A 124 2.22 -3.18 1.76
C MET A 124 3.73 -3.19 1.87
N LYS A 125 4.27 -4.10 2.68
CA LYS A 125 5.71 -4.19 2.95
C LYS A 125 6.20 -5.62 2.85
N ARG A 126 7.14 -5.87 1.95
CA ARG A 126 7.86 -7.14 1.83
C ARG A 126 9.34 -6.91 1.56
N LEU A 127 10.18 -7.16 2.57
CA LEU A 127 11.65 -7.09 2.51
C LEU A 127 12.22 -5.72 2.08
N ARG A 128 11.41 -4.65 2.14
CA ARG A 128 11.84 -3.26 1.91
C ARG A 128 11.50 -2.38 3.10
N PRO A 129 12.36 -1.41 3.45
CA PRO A 129 12.15 -0.57 4.61
C PRO A 129 10.99 0.40 4.37
N LEU A 130 10.11 0.48 5.37
CA LEU A 130 9.02 1.43 5.48
C LEU A 130 8.81 1.68 6.98
N CYS A 131 9.12 2.89 7.40
CA CYS A 131 8.98 3.40 8.75
C CYS A 131 7.69 4.23 8.83
N LEU A 132 7.09 4.26 10.00
CA LEU A 132 5.83 4.93 10.27
C LEU A 132 5.94 5.74 11.57
N HIS A 133 5.38 6.94 11.56
CA HIS A 133 5.19 7.76 12.76
C HIS A 133 3.77 8.32 12.78
N TYR A 134 3.11 8.22 13.92
CA TYR A 134 1.85 8.92 14.18
C TYR A 134 2.14 10.17 14.99
N GLU A 135 1.70 11.32 14.49
CA GLU A 135 1.81 12.61 15.19
C GLU A 135 0.45 12.94 15.84
N PRO A 136 0.30 12.79 17.18
CA PRO A 136 -0.97 13.00 17.86
C PRO A 136 -1.53 14.41 17.70
N ALA A 137 -0.68 15.44 17.62
CA ALA A 137 -1.13 16.82 17.50
C ALA A 137 -1.85 17.07 16.16
N TRP A 138 -1.44 16.36 15.11
CA TRP A 138 -1.98 16.51 13.75
C TRP A 138 -2.94 15.38 13.37
N LYS A 139 -3.03 14.33 14.21
CA LYS A 139 -3.83 13.13 13.94
C LYS A 139 -3.48 12.51 12.59
N ALA A 140 -2.18 12.52 12.25
CA ALA A 140 -1.67 12.20 10.93
C ALA A 140 -0.59 11.12 10.98
N LEU A 141 -0.53 10.30 9.92
CA LEU A 141 0.53 9.30 9.73
C LEU A 141 1.57 9.79 8.74
N PHE A 142 2.83 9.58 9.11
CA PHE A 142 4.00 9.89 8.31
C PHE A 142 4.76 8.62 7.98
N PHE A 143 4.98 8.40 6.69
CA PHE A 143 5.72 7.26 6.19
C PHE A 143 7.06 7.70 5.61
N SER A 144 8.10 6.87 5.78
CA SER A 144 9.38 7.10 5.13
C SER A 144 10.13 5.79 4.93
N SER A 145 10.87 5.66 3.83
CA SER A 145 11.78 4.53 3.62
C SER A 145 12.98 4.52 4.58
N ARG A 146 13.25 5.64 5.27
CA ARG A 146 14.35 5.75 6.25
C ARG A 146 13.88 6.50 7.50
N TYR A 147 13.99 5.85 8.66
CA TYR A 147 13.58 6.44 9.94
C TYR A 147 14.29 7.77 10.28
N LEU A 148 15.49 8.01 9.73
CA LEU A 148 16.26 9.23 9.97
C LEU A 148 15.50 10.49 9.56
N PHE A 149 14.68 10.43 8.50
CA PHE A 149 13.88 11.58 8.07
C PHE A 149 12.75 11.86 9.05
N LEU A 150 12.09 10.82 9.55
CA LEU A 150 11.08 10.95 10.59
C LEU A 150 11.70 11.48 11.89
N ARG A 151 12.84 10.95 12.33
CA ARG A 151 13.55 11.46 13.51
C ARG A 151 14.00 12.91 13.36
N ARG A 152 14.38 13.33 12.16
CA ARG A 152 14.74 14.72 11.90
C ARG A 152 13.52 15.66 12.02
N ALA A 153 12.33 15.18 11.63
CA ALA A 153 11.10 15.97 11.69
C ALA A 153 10.44 15.97 13.09
N PHE A 154 10.39 14.81 13.75
CA PHE A 154 9.60 14.60 14.98
C PHE A 154 10.44 14.24 16.22
N GLY A 155 11.77 14.24 16.10
CA GLY A 155 12.68 14.00 17.22
C GLY A 155 12.88 12.53 17.60
N ARG A 156 13.42 12.29 18.81
CA ARG A 156 13.84 10.95 19.27
C ARG A 156 12.66 10.03 19.64
N ALA A 157 11.46 10.58 19.79
CA ALA A 157 10.24 9.81 20.12
C ALA A 157 9.76 8.91 18.96
N VAL A 158 10.33 9.07 17.76
CA VAL A 158 10.00 8.23 16.61
C VAL A 158 10.45 6.79 16.82
N VAL A 159 9.46 5.89 16.90
CA VAL A 159 9.65 4.44 16.88
C VAL A 159 10.05 4.00 15.46
N THR A 160 11.13 3.24 15.36
CA THR A 160 11.82 2.98 14.09
C THR A 160 11.23 1.84 13.27
N GLU A 161 10.44 0.95 13.88
CA GLU A 161 9.82 -0.20 13.22
C GLU A 161 8.40 -0.44 13.77
N ALA A 162 7.39 0.12 13.10
CA ALA A 162 5.98 -0.12 13.46
C ALA A 162 5.28 -1.13 12.53
N LEU A 163 5.84 -1.39 11.34
CA LEU A 163 5.26 -2.29 10.33
C LEU A 163 6.19 -3.46 10.07
N GLU A 164 5.72 -4.66 10.38
CA GLU A 164 6.35 -5.93 10.08
C GLU A 164 6.43 -6.15 8.56
N SER A 165 7.46 -6.87 8.12
CA SER A 165 7.55 -7.31 6.72
C SER A 165 6.66 -8.52 6.49
N GLY A 166 6.12 -8.67 5.28
CA GLY A 166 5.24 -9.79 4.92
C GLY A 166 3.76 -9.49 5.13
N TYR A 167 3.38 -8.22 5.29
CA TYR A 167 2.00 -7.83 5.56
C TYR A 167 1.55 -6.64 4.70
N GLY A 168 0.25 -6.62 4.44
CA GLY A 168 -0.52 -5.45 4.02
C GLY A 168 -1.27 -4.85 5.21
N TYR A 169 -1.34 -3.52 5.23
CA TYR A 169 -1.92 -2.71 6.28
C TYR A 169 -2.85 -1.68 5.65
N TYR A 170 -4.11 -1.67 6.06
CA TYR A 170 -5.10 -0.71 5.59
C TYR A 170 -5.39 0.29 6.69
N PHE A 171 -5.12 1.56 6.43
CA PHE A 171 -5.39 2.68 7.32
C PHE A 171 -6.59 3.48 6.83
N ASP A 172 -7.31 4.14 7.74
CA ASP A 172 -8.35 5.10 7.43
C ASP A 172 -8.07 6.41 8.19
N ALA A 173 -7.85 7.50 7.45
CA ALA A 173 -7.54 8.81 8.01
C ALA A 173 -8.57 9.26 9.06
N LEU A 174 -9.85 8.90 8.88
CA LEU A 174 -10.92 9.27 9.81
C LEU A 174 -10.85 8.49 11.14
N ARG A 175 -10.17 7.34 11.16
CA ARG A 175 -10.02 6.49 12.35
C ARG A 175 -8.71 6.74 13.11
N LEU A 176 -7.79 7.54 12.56
CA LEU A 176 -6.52 7.89 13.23
C LEU A 176 -6.68 8.49 14.63
N PRO A 177 -7.68 9.34 14.92
CA PRO A 177 -7.85 9.89 16.28
C PRO A 177 -8.08 8.81 17.35
N GLU A 178 -8.68 7.68 16.97
CA GLU A 178 -8.99 6.55 17.84
C GLU A 178 -7.89 5.47 17.80
N LEU A 179 -7.37 5.18 16.60
CA LEU A 179 -6.47 4.06 16.37
C LEU A 179 -4.99 4.44 16.47
N GLY A 180 -4.65 5.72 16.35
CA GLY A 180 -3.29 6.21 16.29
C GLY A 180 -2.55 5.64 15.08
N ASN A 181 -1.47 4.89 15.33
CA ASN A 181 -0.71 4.18 14.29
C ASN A 181 -1.23 2.77 13.98
N ARG A 182 -2.35 2.34 14.57
CA ARG A 182 -2.90 1.01 14.32
C ARG A 182 -3.72 1.00 13.01
N PRO A 183 -3.49 0.02 12.13
CA PRO A 183 -4.31 -0.14 10.93
C PRO A 183 -5.72 -0.61 11.29
N VAL A 184 -6.68 -0.31 10.42
CA VAL A 184 -8.07 -0.82 10.50
C VAL A 184 -8.11 -2.30 10.13
N PHE A 185 -7.22 -2.73 9.22
CA PHE A 185 -7.13 -4.12 8.77
C PHE A 185 -5.68 -4.48 8.43
N THR A 186 -5.26 -5.68 8.80
CA THR A 186 -3.93 -6.22 8.51
C THR A 186 -4.09 -7.61 7.89
N PHE A 187 -3.32 -7.91 6.85
CA PHE A 187 -3.35 -9.21 6.19
C PHE A 187 -1.95 -9.71 5.80
N PRO A 188 -1.70 -11.03 5.80
CA PRO A 188 -0.42 -11.57 5.37
C PRO A 188 -0.29 -11.48 3.84
N LEU A 189 0.92 -11.16 3.39
CA LEU A 189 1.32 -11.28 1.98
C LEU A 189 1.96 -12.66 1.77
N PRO A 190 1.68 -13.35 0.67
CA PRO A 190 2.30 -14.65 0.41
C PRO A 190 3.82 -14.54 0.33
N ASP A 191 4.49 -15.56 0.85
CA ASP A 191 5.89 -15.81 0.56
C ASP A 191 6.00 -16.11 -0.94
N GLY A 192 6.85 -15.38 -1.66
CA GLY A 192 7.05 -15.53 -3.11
C GLY A 192 7.62 -16.88 -3.56
N ASN A 193 7.57 -17.90 -2.70
CA ASN A 193 7.86 -19.30 -3.00
C ASN A 193 6.53 -20.07 -3.06
N GLY A 194 5.79 -19.90 -4.16
CA GLY A 194 4.52 -20.60 -4.35
C GLY A 194 4.66 -22.12 -4.34
N ALA A 195 4.17 -22.76 -3.28
CA ALA A 195 3.57 -24.09 -3.34
C ALA A 195 2.56 -24.20 -2.20
N GLY A 196 1.27 -24.29 -2.55
CA GLY A 196 0.17 -24.29 -1.61
C GLY A 196 0.31 -25.36 -0.52
N LYS A 197 0.16 -24.93 0.72
CA LYS A 197 -0.50 -25.76 1.72
C LYS A 197 -1.90 -25.22 1.90
N ALA A 198 -2.86 -25.96 1.35
CA ALA A 198 -4.25 -25.80 1.67
C ALA A 198 -4.40 -25.71 3.19
N CYS A 199 -4.98 -24.62 3.70
CA CYS A 199 -5.47 -24.56 5.06
C CYS A 199 -6.53 -25.66 5.21
N SER A 200 -6.19 -26.74 5.91
CA SER A 200 -7.18 -27.66 6.43
C SER A 200 -7.99 -26.92 7.49
N GLY A 201 -9.19 -26.48 7.10
CA GLY A 201 -10.20 -26.02 8.04
C GLY A 201 -10.53 -27.17 8.99
N ARG A 202 -10.18 -27.03 10.26
CA ARG A 202 -10.82 -27.82 11.32
C ARG A 202 -12.20 -27.23 11.55
N TYR A 203 -13.18 -27.82 10.88
CA TYR A 203 -14.56 -27.78 11.32
C TYR A 203 -14.64 -28.60 12.61
N GLN A 204 -14.89 -27.96 13.75
CA GLN A 204 -15.27 -28.69 14.97
C GLN A 204 -16.74 -29.07 14.81
N ASP A 205 -16.98 -30.32 14.46
CA ASP A 205 -18.30 -30.92 14.57
C ASP A 205 -18.58 -31.25 16.04
N GLY A 206 -19.56 -30.55 16.61
CA GLY A 206 -20.01 -30.74 17.97
C GLY A 206 -21.19 -31.70 17.99
N THR A 207 -20.93 -32.99 18.16
CA THR A 207 -21.92 -33.96 18.63
C THR A 207 -21.25 -35.06 19.44
N THR A 208 -21.40 -35.00 20.76
CA THR A 208 -21.34 -36.19 21.61
C THR A 208 -22.65 -36.30 22.34
N ASP A 209 -23.61 -36.91 21.68
CA ASP A 209 -24.70 -37.63 22.32
C ASP A 209 -24.27 -39.10 22.38
N ARG A 210 -24.18 -39.69 23.58
CA ARG A 210 -24.21 -41.15 23.74
C ARG A 210 -25.11 -41.50 24.93
N PRO A 211 -26.07 -42.42 24.76
CA PRO A 211 -26.98 -42.85 25.80
C PRO A 211 -26.47 -44.08 26.55
N ALA A 212 -27.19 -44.35 27.66
CA ALA A 212 -27.15 -45.47 28.62
C ALA A 212 -26.08 -45.40 29.71
#